data_AF-A0A530B0D4-F1
#
_entry.id   AF-A0A530B0D4-F1
#
_cell.length_a   1.000
_cell.length_b   1.000
_cell.length_c   1.000
_cell.angle_alpha   90.00
_cell.angle_beta   90.00
_cell.angle_gamma   90.00
#
_symmetry.space_group_name_H-M   'P 1'
#
loop_
_entity.id
_entity.type
_entity.pdbx_description
1 polymer ?
#
loop_
_entity_poly.entity_id
_entity_poly.type
_entity_poly.pdbx_seq_one_letter_code
_entity_poly.pdbx_strand_id
1 'polypeptide(L)'
;MRLKTIFIIALALLTAGCAGPQTQEILGSVVVPTQATEIAGNHSIFIATTRKRSDDPNKVFDGERSATLNYARVNVTVPPVHQTGQIERRSRGKSDDPTKYFMASEVVGYDTQPKFTSALNADIDARGGRVMVFVHGYNTGFDDAVYRLTQIVHDSGYPGTPVLFSWASGAKTTDYV
;
A
#
# COMPACT_ATOMS: atom_id res chain seq x y z
N MET A 1 -34.10 16.49 -31.22
CA MET A 1 -33.01 15.48 -31.25
C MET A 1 -31.76 15.94 -30.49
N ARG A 2 -31.25 17.17 -30.68
CA ARG A 2 -29.99 17.64 -30.04
C ARG A 2 -29.98 17.62 -28.49
N LEU A 3 -31.10 17.92 -27.83
CA LEU A 3 -31.15 17.99 -26.36
C LEU A 3 -31.02 16.61 -25.68
N LYS A 4 -31.60 15.56 -26.28
CA LYS A 4 -31.46 14.17 -25.79
C LYS A 4 -30.02 13.69 -25.90
N THR A 5 -29.34 14.02 -27.00
CA THR A 5 -27.93 13.68 -27.21
C THR A 5 -27.03 14.36 -26.20
N ILE A 6 -27.27 15.65 -25.89
CA ILE A 6 -26.52 16.39 -24.86
C ILE A 6 -26.72 15.76 -23.48
N PHE A 7 -27.95 15.37 -23.15
CA PHE A 7 -28.26 14.74 -21.85
C PHE A 7 -27.59 13.37 -21.69
N ILE A 8 -27.55 12.57 -22.77
CA ILE A 8 -26.87 11.26 -22.78
C ILE A 8 -25.35 11.43 -22.62
N ILE A 9 -24.75 12.42 -23.29
CA ILE A 9 -23.31 12.70 -23.17
C ILE A 9 -22.97 13.20 -21.76
N ALA A 10 -23.79 14.09 -21.18
CA ALA A 10 -23.58 14.57 -19.81
C ALA A 10 -23.71 13.45 -18.78
N LEU A 11 -24.69 12.54 -18.94
CA LEU A 11 -24.86 11.39 -18.07
C LEU A 11 -23.70 10.38 -18.21
N ALA A 12 -23.20 10.16 -19.43
CA ALA A 12 -22.03 9.31 -19.67
C ALA A 12 -20.75 9.89 -19.03
N LEU A 13 -20.54 11.20 -19.12
CA LEU A 13 -19.42 11.90 -18.48
C LEU A 13 -19.48 11.84 -16.95
N LEU A 14 -20.68 11.87 -16.36
CA LEU A 14 -20.88 11.72 -14.91
C LEU A 14 -20.52 10.31 -14.42
N THR A 15 -20.63 9.28 -15.26
CA THR A 15 -20.26 7.89 -14.89
C THR A 15 -18.77 7.57 -15.08
N ALA A 16 -18.02 8.36 -15.84
CA ALA A 16 -16.61 8.11 -16.14
C ALA A 16 -15.65 8.41 -14.97
N GLY A 17 -16.14 9.03 -13.88
CA GLY A 17 -15.31 9.44 -12.74
C GLY A 17 -14.98 8.35 -11.71
N CYS A 18 -15.54 7.14 -11.83
CA CYS A 18 -15.44 6.13 -10.76
C CYS A 18 -14.17 5.25 -10.80
N ALA A 19 -13.23 5.48 -11.71
CA ALA A 19 -12.03 4.65 -11.84
C ALA A 19 -10.83 5.46 -12.35
N GLY A 20 -10.35 6.41 -11.54
CA GLY A 20 -9.04 7.02 -11.78
C GLY A 20 -7.93 5.99 -11.54
N PRO A 21 -6.96 5.83 -12.46
CA PRO A 21 -5.85 4.91 -12.23
C PRO A 21 -5.02 5.38 -11.03
N GLN A 22 -5.08 4.64 -9.92
CA GLN A 22 -4.16 4.81 -8.80
C GLN A 22 -2.77 4.36 -9.27
N THR A 23 -1.73 5.14 -8.95
CA THR A 23 -0.35 4.82 -9.28
C THR A 23 0.11 3.63 -8.43
N GLN A 24 0.52 2.53 -9.06
CA GLN A 24 0.99 1.33 -8.36
C GLN A 24 2.45 1.42 -7.86
N GLU A 25 2.95 2.63 -7.59
CA GLU A 25 4.34 2.89 -7.20
C GLU A 25 4.41 3.09 -5.68
N ILE A 26 5.01 2.10 -4.99
CA ILE A 26 5.17 2.14 -3.54
C ILE A 26 6.42 2.89 -3.11
N LEU A 27 7.53 2.76 -3.86
CA LEU A 27 8.73 3.55 -3.61
C LEU A 27 8.62 4.89 -4.34
N GLY A 28 9.11 5.93 -3.67
CA GLY A 28 9.37 7.21 -4.30
C GLY A 28 10.53 7.13 -5.29
N SER A 29 10.69 8.19 -6.08
CA SER A 29 11.83 8.42 -6.97
C SER A 29 13.16 8.59 -6.20
N VAL A 30 13.11 9.03 -4.94
CA VAL A 30 14.27 9.18 -4.05
C VAL A 30 13.85 8.94 -2.60
N VAL A 31 14.58 8.10 -1.86
CA VAL A 31 14.43 8.00 -0.40
C VAL A 31 14.99 9.28 0.21
N VAL A 32 14.11 10.18 0.66
CA VAL A 32 14.50 11.37 1.40
C VAL A 32 14.81 10.95 2.84
N PRO A 33 16.05 11.15 3.35
CA PRO A 33 16.35 10.94 4.75
C PRO A 33 15.49 11.91 5.57
N THR A 34 14.68 11.36 6.47
CA THR A 34 13.78 12.16 7.31
C THR A 34 14.01 11.79 8.75
N GLN A 35 14.16 12.82 9.58
CA GLN A 35 14.42 12.62 10.99
C GLN A 35 13.16 12.11 11.68
N ALA A 36 13.30 11.30 12.72
CA ALA A 36 12.16 10.78 13.48
C ALA A 36 11.27 11.90 14.06
N THR A 37 11.81 13.10 14.29
CA THR A 37 11.09 14.28 14.77
C THR A 37 10.20 14.95 13.72
N GLU A 38 10.34 14.58 12.45
CA GLU A 38 9.64 15.21 11.32
C GLU A 38 8.44 14.38 10.84
N ILE A 39 8.18 13.22 11.46
CA ILE A 39 7.10 12.27 11.12
C ILE A 39 6.22 11.95 12.33
N ALA A 40 4.95 11.63 12.09
CA ALA A 40 4.01 11.20 13.12
C ALA A 40 4.18 9.72 13.50
N GLY A 41 4.78 8.91 12.63
CA GLY A 41 5.01 7.50 12.90
C GLY A 41 5.80 6.81 11.81
N ASN A 42 6.35 5.64 12.14
CA ASN A 42 7.02 4.75 11.20
C ASN A 42 6.62 3.31 11.52
N HIS A 43 6.03 2.61 10.55
CA HIS A 43 5.45 1.28 10.75
C HIS A 43 6.07 0.26 9.80
N SER A 44 6.63 -0.81 10.38
CA SER A 44 7.06 -2.00 9.65
C SER A 44 5.86 -2.88 9.31
N ILE A 45 5.50 -2.97 8.03
CA ILE A 45 4.43 -3.82 7.51
C ILE A 45 5.03 -5.10 6.95
N PHE A 46 4.75 -6.24 7.57
CA PHE A 46 5.17 -7.55 7.05
C PHE A 46 4.18 -8.03 6.00
N ILE A 47 4.67 -8.64 4.93
CA ILE A 47 3.85 -8.97 3.76
C ILE A 47 4.09 -10.39 3.30
N ALA A 48 3.01 -11.15 3.17
CA ALA A 48 2.95 -12.37 2.37
C ALA A 48 2.02 -12.11 1.17
N THR A 49 2.43 -12.48 -0.03
CA THR A 49 1.68 -12.12 -1.25
C THR A 49 1.66 -13.23 -2.29
N THR A 50 0.54 -13.37 -3.00
CA THR A 50 0.44 -14.21 -4.20
C THR A 50 0.75 -13.44 -5.48
N ARG A 51 1.10 -12.15 -5.38
CA ARG A 51 1.55 -11.34 -6.51
C ARG A 51 2.93 -11.77 -6.99
N LYS A 52 3.17 -11.65 -8.29
CA LYS A 52 4.47 -11.80 -8.91
C LYS A 52 5.35 -10.61 -8.57
N ARG A 53 6.66 -10.84 -8.43
CA ARG A 53 7.66 -9.77 -8.27
C ARG A 53 7.72 -8.95 -9.54
N SER A 54 7.70 -7.63 -9.39
CA SER A 54 7.83 -6.73 -10.53
C SER A 54 9.29 -6.56 -10.91
N ASP A 55 9.56 -6.43 -12.22
CA ASP A 55 10.86 -5.99 -12.72
C ASP A 55 11.10 -4.49 -12.45
N ASP A 56 10.03 -3.74 -12.14
CA ASP A 56 10.10 -2.35 -11.68
C ASP A 56 10.26 -2.32 -10.15
N PRO A 57 11.43 -1.92 -9.61
CA PRO A 57 11.65 -1.88 -8.18
C PRO A 57 10.68 -0.92 -7.48
N ASN A 58 10.16 0.09 -8.17
CA ASN A 58 9.22 1.04 -7.56
C ASN A 58 7.84 0.44 -7.29
N LYS A 59 7.50 -0.68 -7.93
CA LYS A 59 6.24 -1.42 -7.70
C LYS A 59 6.42 -2.56 -6.70
N VAL A 60 7.60 -3.18 -6.68
CA VAL A 60 7.96 -4.36 -5.86
C VAL A 60 7.19 -5.62 -6.27
N PHE A 61 5.86 -5.57 -6.29
CA PHE A 61 4.96 -6.62 -6.75
C PHE A 61 3.91 -6.05 -7.71
N ASP A 62 3.56 -6.81 -8.73
CA ASP A 62 2.58 -6.39 -9.74
C ASP A 62 1.18 -7.00 -9.49
N GLY A 63 0.30 -6.90 -10.49
CA GLY A 63 -1.04 -7.48 -10.46
C GLY A 63 -1.11 -8.96 -10.87
N GLU A 64 -0.04 -9.53 -11.41
CA GLU A 64 -0.02 -10.90 -11.91
C GLU A 64 0.12 -11.91 -10.77
N ARG A 65 -0.43 -13.11 -10.97
CA ARG A 65 -0.35 -14.19 -10.00
C ARG A 65 1.00 -14.90 -10.10
N SER A 66 1.63 -15.13 -8.95
CA SER A 66 2.78 -16.01 -8.79
C SER A 66 2.32 -17.44 -8.47
N ALA A 67 3.09 -18.43 -8.94
CA ALA A 67 2.88 -19.84 -8.59
C ALA A 67 3.24 -20.16 -7.13
N THR A 68 4.08 -19.31 -6.52
CA THR A 68 4.53 -19.42 -5.13
C THR A 68 4.26 -18.13 -4.36
N LEU A 69 4.23 -18.22 -3.04
CA LEU A 69 4.16 -17.03 -2.18
C LEU A 69 5.47 -16.25 -2.25
N ASN A 70 5.34 -14.93 -2.31
CA ASN A 70 6.45 -14.00 -2.12
C ASN A 70 6.31 -13.28 -0.77
N TYR A 71 7.44 -12.79 -0.27
CA TYR A 71 7.53 -12.21 1.07
C TYR A 71 8.34 -10.92 1.07
N ALA A 72 7.88 -9.94 1.84
CA ALA A 72 8.57 -8.66 2.03
C ALA A 72 8.24 -8.03 3.38
N ARG A 73 9.00 -6.99 3.75
CA ARG A 73 8.64 -6.00 4.77
C ARG A 73 8.79 -4.62 4.16
N VAL A 74 7.82 -3.75 4.42
CA VAL A 74 7.87 -2.34 3.98
C VAL A 74 7.76 -1.45 5.20
N ASN A 75 8.72 -0.52 5.36
CA ASN A 75 8.60 0.55 6.34
C ASN A 75 7.87 1.73 5.72
N VAL A 76 6.85 2.23 6.41
CA VAL A 76 6.04 3.35 5.95
C VAL A 76 6.05 4.45 7.00
N THR A 77 6.44 5.66 6.59
CA THR A 77 6.34 6.86 7.42
C THR A 77 4.95 7.50 7.28
N VAL A 78 4.44 8.03 8.38
CA VAL A 78 3.18 8.78 8.45
C VAL A 78 3.51 10.27 8.65
N PRO A 79 2.95 11.18 7.85
CA PRO A 79 3.27 12.60 7.96
C PRO A 79 2.63 13.25 9.21
N PRO A 80 3.22 14.31 9.76
CA PRO A 80 2.65 15.06 10.90
C PRO A 80 1.31 15.74 10.59
N VAL A 81 1.00 15.95 9.31
CA VAL A 81 -0.27 16.54 8.85
C VAL A 81 -1.42 15.53 8.73
N HIS A 82 -1.18 14.27 9.08
CA HIS A 82 -2.13 13.18 8.91
C HIS A 82 -3.45 13.40 9.65
N GLN A 83 -4.56 13.05 9.00
CA GLN A 83 -5.88 13.02 9.60
C GLN A 83 -6.45 11.61 9.62
N THR A 84 -7.04 11.20 10.74
CA THR A 84 -7.63 9.88 10.90
C THR A 84 -8.57 9.50 9.76
N GLY A 85 -8.35 8.32 9.19
CA GLY A 85 -9.12 7.78 8.06
C GLY A 85 -8.65 8.24 6.68
N GLN A 86 -7.75 9.23 6.60
CA GLN A 86 -7.19 9.72 5.34
C GLN A 86 -5.89 8.98 4.99
N ILE A 87 -5.54 8.98 3.70
CA ILE A 87 -4.20 8.57 3.28
C ILE A 87 -3.69 9.71 2.41
N GLU A 88 -2.78 10.51 2.96
CA GLU A 88 -2.14 11.61 2.25
C GLU A 88 -1.21 11.05 1.17
N ARG A 89 -1.78 10.72 0.01
CA ARG A 89 -1.03 10.22 -1.15
C ARG A 89 -0.47 11.38 -1.97
N ARG A 90 0.76 11.22 -2.43
CA ARG A 90 1.34 12.14 -3.42
C ARG A 90 0.61 12.00 -4.75
N SER A 91 0.38 13.11 -5.44
CA SER A 91 -0.01 13.10 -6.85
C SER A 91 1.21 12.83 -7.73
N ARG A 92 0.99 12.24 -8.91
CA ARG A 92 2.06 11.98 -9.89
C ARG A 92 2.86 13.27 -10.18
N GLY A 93 4.18 13.18 -10.14
CA GLY A 93 5.10 14.30 -10.38
C GLY A 93 5.29 15.26 -9.20
N LYS A 94 4.74 14.95 -8.02
CA LYS A 94 5.08 15.65 -6.77
C LYS A 94 6.30 15.00 -6.11
N SER A 95 7.03 15.81 -5.35
CA SER A 95 8.19 15.36 -4.56
C SER A 95 7.79 14.34 -3.49
N ASP A 96 8.70 13.41 -3.23
CA ASP A 96 8.61 12.38 -2.18
C ASP A 96 8.89 12.99 -0.80
N ASP A 97 7.95 13.78 -0.28
CA ASP A 97 8.09 14.50 0.99
C ASP A 97 7.33 13.76 2.12
N PRO A 98 8.01 13.03 3.01
CA PRO A 98 7.38 12.29 4.10
C PRO A 98 6.81 13.18 5.21
N THR A 99 7.06 14.49 5.19
CA THR A 99 6.37 15.44 6.08
C THR A 99 4.96 15.78 5.57
N LYS A 100 4.65 15.42 4.31
CA LYS A 100 3.37 15.68 3.65
C LYS A 100 2.59 14.44 3.28
N TYR A 101 3.28 13.33 3.01
CA TYR A 101 2.66 12.12 2.46
C TYR A 101 3.07 10.86 3.22
N PHE A 102 2.23 9.83 3.08
CA PHE A 102 2.64 8.47 3.41
C PHE A 102 3.73 8.05 2.44
N MET A 103 4.87 7.60 2.95
CA MET A 103 6.02 7.23 2.12
C MET A 103 6.61 5.89 2.57
N ALA A 104 6.85 4.99 1.62
CA ALA A 104 7.67 3.83 1.89
C ALA A 104 9.14 4.27 1.99
N SER A 105 9.76 4.07 3.15
CA SER A 105 11.15 4.46 3.41
C SER A 105 12.13 3.32 3.16
N GLU A 106 11.67 2.07 3.26
CA GLU A 106 12.49 0.88 3.05
C GLU A 106 11.61 -0.29 2.57
N VAL A 107 12.14 -1.11 1.66
CA VAL A 107 11.55 -2.39 1.27
C VAL A 107 12.61 -3.47 1.43
N VAL A 108 12.32 -4.49 2.23
CA VAL A 108 13.16 -5.68 2.38
C VAL A 108 12.44 -6.89 1.81
N GLY A 109 12.98 -7.47 0.75
CA GLY A 109 12.50 -8.73 0.20
C GLY A 109 13.09 -9.93 0.95
N TYR A 110 12.28 -10.98 1.15
CA TYR A 110 12.76 -12.25 1.70
C TYR A 110 12.64 -13.33 0.62
N ASP A 111 13.75 -14.01 0.32
CA ASP A 111 13.79 -15.03 -0.75
C ASP A 111 13.12 -16.34 -0.33
N THR A 112 12.96 -16.57 0.98
CA THR A 112 12.43 -17.82 1.51
C THR A 112 11.50 -17.57 2.68
N GLN A 113 10.53 -18.47 2.85
CA GLN A 113 9.59 -18.44 3.98
C GLN A 113 10.32 -18.47 5.35
N PRO A 114 11.36 -19.30 5.58
CA PRO A 114 12.07 -19.27 6.87
C PRO A 114 12.71 -17.92 7.22
N LYS A 115 13.31 -17.23 6.23
CA LYS A 115 13.87 -15.87 6.46
C LYS A 115 12.77 -14.88 6.87
N PHE A 116 11.63 -14.93 6.18
CA PHE A 116 10.46 -14.09 6.49
C PHE A 116 9.91 -14.41 7.89
N THR A 117 9.65 -15.68 8.19
CA THR A 117 9.11 -16.11 9.49
C THR A 117 10.05 -15.75 10.63
N SER A 118 11.37 -15.88 10.45
CA SER A 118 12.34 -15.45 11.47
C SER A 118 12.24 -13.96 11.78
N ALA A 119 12.15 -13.11 10.75
CA ALA A 119 12.02 -11.67 10.93
C ALA A 119 10.66 -11.27 11.53
N LEU A 120 9.59 -11.94 11.10
CA LEU A 120 8.24 -11.73 11.61
C LEU A 120 8.15 -12.11 13.10
N ASN A 121 8.67 -13.28 13.48
CA ASN A 121 8.66 -13.73 14.89
C ASN A 121 9.43 -12.77 15.79
N ALA A 122 10.58 -12.26 15.33
CA ALA A 122 11.35 -11.27 16.09
C ALA A 122 10.55 -9.98 16.35
N ASP A 123 9.79 -9.47 15.37
CA ASP A 123 8.93 -8.30 15.57
C ASP A 123 7.72 -8.61 16.47
N ILE A 124 7.13 -9.80 16.33
CA ILE A 124 6.02 -10.28 17.19
C ILE A 124 6.46 -10.31 18.65
N ASP A 125 7.62 -10.91 18.93
CA ASP A 125 8.17 -11.01 20.28
C ASP A 125 8.45 -9.62 20.86
N ALA A 126 9.05 -8.73 20.06
CA ALA A 126 9.32 -7.35 20.45
C ALA A 126 8.05 -6.52 20.74
N ARG A 127 6.91 -6.91 20.17
CA ARG A 127 5.62 -6.20 20.28
C ARG A 127 4.58 -6.92 21.16
N GLY A 128 5.03 -7.83 22.02
CA GLY A 128 4.16 -8.47 23.01
C GLY A 128 3.25 -9.58 22.45
N GLY A 129 3.65 -10.20 21.33
CA GLY A 129 3.09 -11.47 20.89
C GLY A 129 1.78 -11.40 20.09
N ARG A 130 1.32 -10.21 19.68
CA ARG A 130 0.05 -10.03 18.97
C ARG A 130 0.25 -9.64 17.52
N VAL A 131 -0.57 -10.21 16.65
CA VAL A 131 -0.56 -9.95 15.20
C VAL A 131 -1.93 -9.44 14.75
N MET A 132 -1.92 -8.47 13.85
CA MET A 132 -3.09 -8.09 13.06
C MET A 132 -2.84 -8.51 11.62
N VAL A 133 -3.70 -9.38 11.09
CA VAL A 133 -3.66 -9.76 9.68
C VAL A 133 -4.72 -8.95 8.92
N PHE A 134 -4.30 -8.23 7.89
CA PHE A 134 -5.18 -7.50 7.00
C PHE A 134 -5.14 -8.13 5.60
N VAL A 135 -6.32 -8.40 5.07
CA VAL A 135 -6.53 -8.93 3.72
C VAL A 135 -7.31 -7.87 2.94
N HIS A 136 -6.73 -7.35 1.86
CA HIS A 136 -7.39 -6.33 1.06
C HIS A 136 -8.48 -6.90 0.13
N GLY A 137 -9.35 -6.01 -0.39
CA GLY A 137 -10.38 -6.36 -1.38
C GLY A 137 -9.87 -6.43 -2.82
N TYR A 138 -10.75 -6.77 -3.77
CA TYR A 138 -10.40 -7.02 -5.19
C TYR A 138 -9.93 -5.80 -5.99
N ASN A 139 -10.46 -4.62 -5.71
CA ASN A 139 -10.06 -3.39 -6.39
C ASN A 139 -8.95 -2.65 -5.61
N THR A 140 -7.86 -3.35 -5.26
CA THR A 140 -6.77 -2.79 -4.45
C THR A 140 -5.41 -3.09 -5.07
N GLY A 141 -4.60 -2.06 -5.29
CA GLY A 141 -3.18 -2.20 -5.64
C GLY A 141 -2.33 -2.71 -4.47
N PHE A 142 -1.08 -3.07 -4.76
CA PHE A 142 -0.13 -3.49 -3.72
C PHE A 142 0.19 -2.34 -2.75
N ASP A 143 0.56 -1.18 -3.30
CA ASP A 143 0.85 0.05 -2.56
C ASP A 143 -0.37 0.56 -1.78
N ASP A 144 -1.57 0.46 -2.36
CA ASP A 144 -2.83 0.79 -1.69
C ASP A 144 -3.05 -0.05 -0.44
N ALA A 145 -2.83 -1.35 -0.54
CA ALA A 145 -3.01 -2.27 0.58
C ALA A 145 -1.99 -2.00 1.69
N VAL A 146 -0.74 -1.69 1.35
CA VAL A 146 0.30 -1.33 2.31
C VAL A 146 -0.06 -0.04 3.06
N TYR A 147 -0.33 1.06 2.35
CA TYR A 147 -0.65 2.33 3.00
C TYR A 147 -1.97 2.28 3.77
N ARG A 148 -2.96 1.51 3.30
CA ARG A 148 -4.20 1.30 4.04
C ARG A 148 -3.97 0.60 5.37
N LEU A 149 -3.16 -0.46 5.39
CA LEU A 149 -2.83 -1.13 6.65
C LEU A 149 -2.04 -0.20 7.58
N THR A 150 -1.07 0.56 7.05
CA THR A 150 -0.35 1.58 7.81
C THR A 150 -1.30 2.58 8.46
N GLN A 151 -2.27 3.11 7.71
CA GLN A 151 -3.29 4.02 8.22
C GLN A 151 -4.10 3.38 9.35
N ILE A 152 -4.60 2.16 9.15
CA ILE A 152 -5.38 1.44 10.17
C ILE A 152 -4.58 1.26 11.46
N VAL A 153 -3.32 0.81 11.40
CA VAL A 153 -2.52 0.59 12.61
C VAL A 153 -2.09 1.87 13.30
N HIS A 154 -1.80 2.92 12.52
CA HIS A 154 -1.48 4.23 13.08
C HIS A 154 -2.69 4.82 13.80
N ASP A 155 -3.84 4.88 13.14
CA ASP A 155 -5.06 5.50 13.67
C ASP A 155 -5.64 4.75 14.87
N SER A 156 -5.52 3.43 14.89
CA SER A 156 -5.98 2.62 16.02
C SER A 156 -4.97 2.58 17.18
N GLY A 157 -3.75 3.08 16.99
CA GLY A 157 -2.66 2.92 17.95
C GLY A 157 -2.32 1.46 18.21
N TYR A 158 -2.48 0.58 17.21
CA TYR A 158 -2.30 -0.86 17.39
C TYR A 158 -0.83 -1.18 17.74
N PRO A 159 -0.55 -1.76 18.91
CA PRO A 159 0.84 -1.94 19.37
C PRO A 159 1.51 -3.20 18.82
N GLY A 160 0.75 -4.13 18.22
CA GLY A 160 1.25 -5.41 17.74
C GLY A 160 1.91 -5.34 16.37
N THR A 161 2.16 -6.52 15.79
CA THR A 161 2.77 -6.65 14.46
C THR A 161 1.71 -6.62 13.36
N PRO A 162 1.74 -5.65 12.43
CA PRO A 162 0.87 -5.65 11.25
C PRO A 162 1.40 -6.58 10.16
N VAL A 163 0.53 -7.47 9.70
CA VAL A 163 0.78 -8.38 8.59
C VAL A 163 -0.25 -8.12 7.49
N LEU A 164 0.22 -7.76 6.31
CA LEU A 164 -0.58 -7.69 5.09
C LEU A 164 -0.51 -9.03 4.36
N PHE A 165 -1.67 -9.62 4.07
CA PHE A 165 -1.78 -10.58 3.00
C PHE A 165 -2.30 -9.89 1.75
N SER A 166 -1.46 -9.80 0.72
CA SER A 166 -1.82 -9.19 -0.55
C SER A 166 -2.03 -10.25 -1.61
N TRP A 167 -3.27 -10.45 -2.05
CA TRP A 167 -3.54 -11.38 -3.13
C TRP A 167 -3.40 -10.67 -4.48
N ALA A 168 -3.08 -11.43 -5.54
CA ALA A 168 -2.94 -10.93 -6.91
C ALA A 168 -4.29 -10.50 -7.51
N SER A 169 -4.86 -9.43 -6.97
CA SER A 169 -6.02 -8.76 -7.52
C SER A 169 -5.59 -7.80 -8.62
N GLY A 170 -6.33 -7.75 -9.72
CA GLY A 170 -6.03 -6.87 -10.87
C GLY A 170 -6.17 -5.37 -10.57
N ALA A 171 -6.63 -5.01 -9.36
CA ALA A 171 -6.86 -3.63 -8.92
C ALA A 171 -7.81 -2.86 -9.88
N LYS A 172 -8.80 -3.58 -10.40
CA LYS A 172 -9.89 -3.05 -11.21
C LYS A 172 -11.18 -3.77 -10.88
N THR A 173 -12.31 -3.10 -11.13
CA THR A 173 -13.62 -3.68 -10.87
C THR A 173 -13.92 -4.89 -11.75
N THR A 174 -13.37 -4.93 -12.97
CA THR A 174 -13.58 -5.99 -13.97
C THR A 174 -12.59 -7.14 -13.87
N ASP A 175 -11.49 -6.98 -13.15
CA ASP A 175 -10.40 -7.96 -13.09
C ASP A 175 -10.56 -8.86 -11.85
N TYR A 176 -11.80 -9.31 -11.60
CA TYR A 176 -12.12 -10.32 -10.59
C TYR A 176 -11.73 -11.70 -11.11
N VAL A 177 -10.94 -12.44 -10.33
CA VAL A 177 -10.54 -13.83 -10.60
C VAL A 177 -11.29 -14.76 -9.67
#